data_AF-A0A505CXN6-F1
#
_entry.id   AF-A0A505CXN6-F1
#
_cell.length_a   1.000
_cell.length_b   1.000
_cell.length_c   1.000
_cell.angle_alpha   90.00
_cell.angle_beta   90.00
_cell.angle_gamma   90.00
#
_symmetry.space_group_name_H-M   'P 1'
#
loop_
_entity.id
_entity.type
_entity.pdbx_description
1 polymer ?
#
loop_
_entity_poly.entity_id
_entity_poly.type
_entity_poly.pdbx_seq_one_letter_code
_entity_poly.pdbx_strand_id
1 'polypeptide(L)'
;MTTTEPVHPAPPVHPVDEVPSVRQLAAFGLQHVLAMYAGAVAVPLIVGSAMKLSAADLAYLITADLLVCGIATLIQCVGFWRFGVRLPIMQGCTFAAVSPMVLIGTTGGGLPAIYGSVIVAGLAIVLLAPVFGKLLRFFPPLVTGTVILIIGISLLPVAGNWAAGGVGAKDFGEPKNLALAGFVLLVVLGVQRFAPAFLSRIAVLIGIVVGLVVAVPFGFTDFGGVADAGWLGISTPFHFGAPTFEASAIVSMLVVALVAMTETTGDFIAVGEMTDRKVEPRALADGLRADGLSTVLGGVLNTFPYTAYAQNVGLVGMTRVRSRWVVAAAGGMLVLLGLLPKLGAVVAAIPAPVLGGAGLVMFGTVAASGLRTLAQVDFKGNNNLTVVAVSVAMGTLPVGVPTVYDKFPDWFQTVMHSGISAGCLTAIALNLLFNHLPSKDSPKDASAGASPVDGTGGLTGGSGQDAVEKSREEAV
;
A
#
# COMPACT_ATOMS: atom_id res chain seq x y z
N MET A 1 -27.11 -56.44 -19.19
CA MET A 1 -25.85 -55.91 -18.64
C MET A 1 -25.69 -54.48 -19.13
N THR A 2 -26.13 -53.51 -18.34
CA THR A 2 -25.90 -52.08 -18.59
C THR A 2 -24.68 -51.67 -17.78
N THR A 3 -23.56 -51.45 -18.46
CA THR A 3 -22.32 -50.92 -17.88
C THR A 3 -22.56 -49.46 -17.47
N THR A 4 -22.67 -49.23 -16.17
CA THR A 4 -22.57 -47.90 -15.58
C THR A 4 -21.10 -47.45 -15.67
N GLU A 5 -20.82 -46.48 -16.53
CA GLU A 5 -19.53 -45.79 -16.50
C GLU A 5 -19.31 -45.13 -15.12
N PRO A 6 -18.10 -45.22 -14.54
CA PRO A 6 -17.81 -44.51 -13.31
C PRO A 6 -17.82 -43.00 -13.58
N VAL A 7 -18.71 -42.28 -12.89
CA VAL A 7 -18.71 -40.81 -12.86
C VAL A 7 -17.37 -40.36 -12.29
N HIS A 8 -16.49 -39.84 -13.14
CA HIS A 8 -15.26 -39.20 -12.68
C HIS A 8 -15.64 -37.99 -11.80
N PRO A 9 -15.20 -37.93 -10.53
CA PRO A 9 -15.45 -36.76 -9.70
C PRO A 9 -14.81 -35.53 -10.35
N ALA A 10 -15.55 -34.42 -10.39
CA ALA A 10 -15.05 -33.16 -10.90
C ALA A 10 -13.71 -32.80 -10.22
N PRO A 11 -12.73 -32.25 -10.95
CA PRO A 11 -11.46 -31.88 -10.36
C PRO A 11 -11.68 -30.92 -9.18
N PRO A 12 -10.91 -31.07 -8.08
CA PRO A 12 -11.07 -30.24 -6.89
C PRO A 12 -10.88 -28.77 -7.24
N VAL A 13 -11.82 -27.93 -6.79
CA VAL A 13 -11.74 -26.47 -6.95
C VAL A 13 -10.49 -25.98 -6.21
N HIS A 14 -9.73 -25.09 -6.85
CA HIS A 14 -8.54 -24.52 -6.22
C HIS A 14 -8.93 -23.72 -4.96
N PRO A 15 -8.18 -23.77 -3.84
CA PRO A 15 -8.54 -23.08 -2.59
C PRO A 15 -8.79 -21.57 -2.70
N VAL A 16 -8.19 -20.94 -3.71
CA VAL A 16 -8.43 -19.52 -4.06
C VAL A 16 -9.83 -19.29 -4.62
N ASP A 17 -10.38 -20.25 -5.34
CA ASP A 17 -11.68 -20.18 -6.01
C ASP A 17 -12.83 -20.79 -5.18
N GLU A 18 -12.50 -21.49 -4.09
CA GLU A 18 -13.48 -21.99 -3.13
C GLU A 18 -14.29 -20.84 -2.52
N VAL A 19 -15.60 -21.03 -2.40
CA VAL A 19 -16.52 -20.10 -1.74
C VAL A 19 -16.82 -20.64 -0.34
N PRO A 20 -16.27 -20.04 0.73
CA PRO A 20 -16.56 -20.45 2.10
C PRO A 20 -18.03 -20.21 2.46
N SER A 21 -18.46 -20.76 3.60
CA SER A 21 -19.80 -20.48 4.14
C SER A 21 -20.01 -18.98 4.36
N VAL A 22 -21.27 -18.53 4.28
CA VAL A 22 -21.63 -17.10 4.47
C VAL A 22 -21.08 -16.53 5.79
N ARG A 23 -21.05 -17.34 6.86
CA ARG A 23 -20.49 -16.93 8.16
C ARG A 23 -18.98 -16.69 8.09
N GLN A 24 -18.24 -17.54 7.37
CA GLN A 24 -16.80 -17.38 7.18
C GLN A 24 -16.50 -16.19 6.26
N LEU A 25 -17.26 -16.01 5.19
CA LEU A 25 -17.17 -14.83 4.32
C LEU A 25 -17.38 -13.53 5.12
N ALA A 26 -18.40 -13.50 5.98
CA ALA A 26 -18.68 -12.34 6.83
C ALA A 26 -17.55 -12.10 7.86
N ALA A 27 -17.14 -13.13 8.60
CA ALA A 27 -16.15 -12.98 9.67
C ALA A 27 -14.75 -12.62 9.15
N PHE A 28 -14.24 -13.37 8.17
CA PHE A 28 -12.93 -13.09 7.60
C PHE A 28 -12.94 -11.87 6.68
N GLY A 29 -14.04 -11.61 5.97
CA GLY A 29 -14.20 -10.37 5.20
C GLY A 29 -14.11 -9.14 6.10
N LEU A 30 -14.82 -9.16 7.24
CA LEU A 30 -14.72 -8.10 8.24
C LEU A 30 -13.30 -7.95 8.79
N GLN A 31 -12.58 -9.05 9.02
CA GLN A 31 -11.19 -9.00 9.46
C GLN A 31 -10.30 -8.26 8.45
N HIS A 32 -10.48 -8.51 7.16
CA HIS A 32 -9.76 -7.79 6.10
C HIS A 32 -10.10 -6.29 6.09
N VAL A 33 -11.38 -5.93 6.26
CA VAL A 33 -11.82 -4.53 6.37
C VAL A 33 -11.16 -3.85 7.57
N LEU A 34 -11.25 -4.46 8.76
CA LEU A 34 -10.71 -3.88 9.98
C LEU A 34 -9.18 -3.72 9.94
N ALA A 35 -8.48 -4.65 9.28
CA ALA A 35 -7.03 -4.60 9.14
C ALA A 35 -6.56 -3.43 8.25
N MET A 36 -7.31 -3.09 7.20
CA MET A 36 -6.93 -1.99 6.30
C MET A 36 -7.51 -0.63 6.71
N TYR A 37 -8.60 -0.61 7.50
CA TYR A 37 -9.44 0.57 7.71
C TYR A 37 -8.64 1.81 8.13
N ALA A 38 -7.75 1.65 9.12
CA ALA A 38 -6.93 2.76 9.63
C ALA A 38 -6.02 3.37 8.56
N GLY A 39 -5.48 2.55 7.65
CA GLY A 39 -4.65 3.03 6.56
C GLY A 39 -5.47 3.60 5.39
N ALA A 40 -6.62 3.00 5.09
CA ALA A 40 -7.54 3.51 4.06
C ALA A 40 -7.98 4.94 4.38
N VAL A 41 -8.43 5.20 5.61
CA VAL A 41 -8.86 6.55 6.01
C VAL A 41 -7.70 7.54 6.15
N ALA A 42 -6.46 7.07 6.29
CA ALA A 42 -5.31 7.95 6.50
C ALA A 42 -5.03 8.84 5.29
N VAL A 43 -5.01 8.30 4.06
CA VAL A 43 -4.69 9.10 2.86
C VAL A 43 -5.64 10.29 2.66
N PRO A 44 -6.99 10.11 2.68
CA PRO A 44 -7.94 11.22 2.67
C PRO A 44 -7.69 12.26 3.77
N LEU A 45 -7.41 11.81 5.00
CA LEU A 45 -7.17 12.70 6.13
C LEU A 45 -5.88 13.52 5.94
N ILE A 46 -4.80 12.92 5.43
CA ILE A 46 -3.53 13.63 5.20
C ILE A 46 -3.71 14.68 4.11
N VAL A 47 -4.24 14.27 2.96
CA VAL A 47 -4.39 15.17 1.81
C VAL A 47 -5.39 16.28 2.13
N GLY A 48 -6.56 15.92 2.68
CA GLY A 48 -7.59 16.90 2.98
C GLY A 48 -7.21 17.87 4.09
N SER A 49 -6.48 17.42 5.12
CA SER A 49 -5.97 18.32 6.17
C SER A 49 -4.90 19.27 5.65
N ALA A 50 -3.99 18.80 4.79
CA ALA A 50 -3.01 19.65 4.14
C ALA A 50 -3.66 20.70 3.23
N MET A 51 -4.77 20.33 2.59
CA MET A 51 -5.60 21.21 1.75
C MET A 51 -6.56 22.10 2.56
N LYS A 52 -6.58 21.99 3.89
CA LYS A 52 -7.47 22.74 4.80
C LYS A 52 -8.96 22.60 4.45
N LEU A 53 -9.37 21.41 4.05
CA LEU A 53 -10.76 21.12 3.71
C LEU A 53 -11.68 21.20 4.95
N SER A 54 -12.97 21.45 4.71
CA SER A 54 -13.96 21.42 5.77
C SER A 54 -14.15 20.00 6.32
N ALA A 55 -14.70 19.87 7.54
CA ALA A 55 -15.01 18.56 8.11
C ALA A 55 -15.99 17.75 7.24
N ALA A 56 -16.92 18.44 6.56
CA ALA A 56 -17.87 17.82 5.64
C ALA A 56 -17.17 17.26 4.39
N ASP A 57 -16.24 18.02 3.80
CA ASP A 57 -15.46 17.59 2.64
C ASP A 57 -14.51 16.44 2.99
N LEU A 58 -13.91 16.48 4.19
CA LEU A 58 -13.09 15.37 4.71
C LEU A 58 -13.91 14.10 4.88
N ALA A 59 -15.09 14.20 5.50
CA ALA A 59 -16.02 13.08 5.65
C ALA A 59 -16.43 12.52 4.28
N TYR A 60 -16.70 13.41 3.31
CA TYR A 60 -17.00 13.02 1.94
C TYR A 60 -15.84 12.26 1.30
N LEU A 61 -14.61 12.77 1.36
CA LEU A 61 -13.42 12.10 0.82
C LEU A 61 -13.20 10.72 1.43
N ILE A 62 -13.39 10.57 2.75
CA ILE A 62 -13.28 9.28 3.44
C ILE A 62 -14.31 8.29 2.89
N THR A 63 -15.57 8.71 2.76
CA THR A 63 -16.63 7.83 2.26
C THR A 63 -16.45 7.47 0.79
N ALA A 64 -16.03 8.43 -0.03
CA ALA A 64 -15.68 8.20 -1.42
C ALA A 64 -14.53 7.20 -1.54
N ASP A 65 -13.48 7.35 -0.73
CA ASP A 65 -12.34 6.44 -0.74
C ASP A 65 -12.72 5.02 -0.33
N LEU A 66 -13.50 4.84 0.74
CA LEU A 66 -13.99 3.51 1.15
C LEU A 66 -14.84 2.87 0.05
N LEU A 67 -15.70 3.64 -0.61
CA LEU A 67 -16.53 3.16 -1.71
C LEU A 67 -15.65 2.65 -2.87
N VAL A 68 -14.69 3.45 -3.31
CA VAL A 68 -13.82 3.10 -4.44
C VAL A 68 -12.81 2.00 -4.06
N CYS A 69 -12.28 1.97 -2.84
CA CYS A 69 -11.51 0.84 -2.29
C CYS A 69 -12.28 -0.47 -2.44
N GLY A 70 -13.57 -0.46 -2.09
CA GLY A 70 -14.46 -1.61 -2.21
C GLY A 70 -14.66 -2.06 -3.65
N ILE A 71 -14.94 -1.11 -4.55
CA ILE A 71 -15.09 -1.37 -5.99
C ILE A 71 -13.78 -1.92 -6.58
N ALA A 72 -12.64 -1.28 -6.29
CA ALA A 72 -11.32 -1.68 -6.74
C ALA A 72 -10.99 -3.12 -6.30
N THR A 73 -11.28 -3.43 -5.04
CA THR A 73 -11.09 -4.78 -4.48
C THR A 73 -11.94 -5.82 -5.20
N LEU A 74 -13.20 -5.49 -5.50
CA LEU A 74 -14.09 -6.36 -6.27
C LEU A 74 -13.59 -6.57 -7.69
N ILE A 75 -13.14 -5.51 -8.37
CA ILE A 75 -12.53 -5.60 -9.70
C ILE A 75 -11.31 -6.53 -9.66
N GLN A 76 -10.47 -6.42 -8.63
CA GLN A 76 -9.25 -7.22 -8.51
C GLN A 76 -9.52 -8.71 -8.23
N CYS A 77 -10.43 -8.99 -7.29
CA CYS A 77 -10.71 -10.33 -6.79
C CYS A 77 -11.66 -11.12 -7.71
N VAL A 78 -12.74 -10.50 -8.16
CA VAL A 78 -13.74 -11.16 -9.03
C VAL A 78 -13.17 -11.23 -10.45
N GLY A 79 -12.66 -10.11 -10.93
CA GLY A 79 -12.08 -9.94 -12.25
C GLY A 79 -13.09 -10.05 -13.39
N PHE A 80 -13.05 -9.13 -14.34
CA PHE A 80 -13.87 -9.18 -15.54
C PHE A 80 -12.99 -8.95 -16.78
N TRP A 81 -13.21 -9.78 -17.81
CA TRP A 81 -12.46 -9.72 -19.07
C TRP A 81 -10.92 -9.74 -18.88
N ARG A 82 -10.25 -8.60 -18.99
CA ARG A 82 -8.80 -8.42 -18.83
C ARG A 82 -8.42 -7.55 -17.62
N PHE A 83 -9.33 -7.43 -16.66
CA PHE A 83 -9.15 -6.67 -15.44
C PHE A 83 -9.29 -7.62 -14.25
N GLY A 84 -8.27 -7.65 -13.39
CA GLY A 84 -8.23 -8.38 -12.13
C GLY A 84 -7.37 -9.64 -12.21
N VAL A 85 -6.46 -9.78 -11.24
CA VAL A 85 -5.57 -10.94 -11.10
C VAL A 85 -6.29 -12.19 -10.57
N ARG A 86 -7.49 -12.03 -9.97
CA ARG A 86 -8.29 -13.11 -9.36
C ARG A 86 -7.58 -13.85 -8.22
N LEU A 87 -6.85 -13.09 -7.41
CA LEU A 87 -6.23 -13.52 -6.15
C LEU A 87 -6.87 -12.76 -4.99
N PRO A 88 -6.72 -13.22 -3.73
CA PRO A 88 -7.20 -12.52 -2.53
C PRO A 88 -6.41 -11.23 -2.27
N ILE A 89 -6.60 -10.22 -3.11
CA ILE A 89 -5.90 -8.93 -3.06
C ILE A 89 -6.88 -7.83 -2.68
N MET A 90 -6.60 -7.20 -1.56
CA MET A 90 -7.27 -5.97 -1.16
C MET A 90 -6.65 -4.80 -1.92
N GLN A 91 -7.47 -3.85 -2.37
CA GLN A 91 -7.03 -2.62 -3.00
C GLN A 91 -7.24 -1.45 -2.05
N GLY A 92 -6.29 -0.51 -2.03
CA GLY A 92 -6.40 0.71 -1.24
C GLY A 92 -5.56 1.84 -1.82
N CYS A 93 -5.77 3.05 -1.31
CA CYS A 93 -4.99 4.21 -1.73
C CYS A 93 -3.52 4.04 -1.36
N THR A 94 -2.62 4.30 -2.32
CA THR A 94 -1.18 4.20 -2.09
C THR A 94 -0.64 5.37 -1.28
N PHE A 95 0.17 5.06 -0.27
CA PHE A 95 0.92 6.08 0.48
C PHE A 95 1.99 6.77 -0.37
N ALA A 96 2.44 6.15 -1.48
CA ALA A 96 3.40 6.73 -2.40
C ALA A 96 2.90 8.05 -3.03
N ALA A 97 1.59 8.20 -3.16
CA ALA A 97 0.96 9.36 -3.78
C ALA A 97 0.84 10.55 -2.81
N VAL A 98 0.91 10.35 -1.50
CA VAL A 98 0.53 11.37 -0.50
C VAL A 98 1.34 12.65 -0.63
N SER A 99 2.66 12.58 -0.55
CA SER A 99 3.53 13.76 -0.64
C SER A 99 3.36 14.51 -1.97
N PRO A 100 3.42 13.85 -3.15
CA PRO A 100 3.20 14.56 -4.40
C PRO A 100 1.78 15.13 -4.56
N MET A 101 0.73 14.45 -4.09
CA MET A 101 -0.64 15.00 -4.11
C MET A 101 -0.77 16.26 -3.26
N VAL A 102 -0.24 16.26 -2.02
CA VAL A 102 -0.23 17.44 -1.15
C VAL A 102 0.47 18.60 -1.84
N LEU A 103 1.61 18.34 -2.48
CA LEU A 103 2.37 19.36 -3.19
C LEU A 103 1.59 19.94 -4.39
N ILE A 104 1.03 19.08 -5.25
CA ILE A 104 0.20 19.49 -6.40
C ILE A 104 -0.99 20.34 -5.92
N GLY A 105 -1.68 19.90 -4.87
CA GLY A 105 -2.84 20.59 -4.34
C GLY A 105 -2.51 21.97 -3.77
N THR A 106 -1.39 22.08 -3.04
CA THR A 106 -1.01 23.31 -2.32
C THR A 106 -0.25 24.33 -3.15
N THR A 107 0.33 23.94 -4.29
CA THR A 107 1.11 24.82 -5.18
C THR A 107 0.30 25.48 -6.30
N GLY A 108 -1.03 25.28 -6.31
CA GLY A 108 -1.96 26.05 -7.16
C GLY A 108 -2.97 25.22 -7.95
N GLY A 109 -2.74 23.92 -8.12
CA GLY A 109 -3.64 23.06 -8.91
C GLY A 109 -4.90 22.57 -8.15
N GLY A 110 -4.85 22.59 -6.82
CA GLY A 110 -5.96 22.14 -5.97
C GLY A 110 -6.33 20.66 -6.15
N LEU A 111 -7.49 20.26 -5.63
CA LEU A 111 -8.03 18.91 -5.83
C LEU A 111 -8.27 18.57 -7.31
N PRO A 112 -8.77 19.47 -8.18
CA PRO A 112 -8.95 19.18 -9.60
C PRO A 112 -7.68 18.73 -10.33
N ALA A 113 -6.51 19.32 -10.04
CA ALA A 113 -5.25 18.92 -10.66
C ALA A 113 -4.76 17.56 -10.15
N ILE A 114 -5.00 17.25 -8.88
CA ILE A 114 -4.77 15.90 -8.33
C ILE A 114 -5.62 14.90 -9.13
N TYR A 115 -6.92 15.10 -9.23
CA TYR A 115 -7.80 14.15 -9.93
C TYR A 115 -7.47 14.00 -11.42
N GLY A 116 -7.17 15.09 -12.13
CA GLY A 116 -6.75 15.01 -13.53
C GLY A 116 -5.45 14.24 -13.72
N SER A 117 -4.45 14.47 -12.87
CA SER A 117 -3.18 13.72 -12.92
C SER A 117 -3.34 12.26 -12.52
N VAL A 118 -4.21 11.95 -11.54
CA VAL A 118 -4.57 10.59 -11.13
C VAL A 118 -5.25 9.82 -12.27
N ILE A 119 -6.20 10.45 -12.99
CA ILE A 119 -6.86 9.83 -14.16
C ILE A 119 -5.83 9.48 -15.23
N VAL A 120 -4.94 10.43 -15.57
CA VAL A 120 -3.89 10.19 -16.58
C VAL A 120 -2.95 9.07 -16.14
N ALA A 121 -2.55 9.04 -14.87
CA ALA A 121 -1.71 7.99 -14.32
C ALA A 121 -2.40 6.62 -14.39
N GLY A 122 -3.68 6.53 -14.02
CA GLY A 122 -4.45 5.29 -14.14
C GLY A 122 -4.56 4.78 -15.58
N LEU A 123 -4.81 5.67 -16.54
CA LEU A 123 -4.79 5.33 -17.97
C LEU A 123 -3.41 4.84 -18.41
N ALA A 124 -2.34 5.50 -17.96
CA ALA A 124 -0.98 5.06 -18.26
C ALA A 124 -0.68 3.66 -17.71
N ILE A 125 -1.14 3.35 -16.49
CA ILE A 125 -1.02 1.99 -15.91
C ILE A 125 -1.73 0.97 -16.80
N VAL A 126 -2.97 1.22 -17.22
CA VAL A 126 -3.72 0.30 -18.10
C VAL A 126 -2.98 0.04 -19.41
N LEU A 127 -2.37 1.08 -19.99
CA LEU A 127 -1.60 0.99 -21.24
C LEU A 127 -0.25 0.28 -21.06
N LEU A 128 0.43 0.51 -19.93
CA LEU A 128 1.75 -0.07 -19.63
C LEU A 128 1.68 -1.49 -19.08
N ALA A 129 0.58 -1.89 -18.45
CA ALA A 129 0.37 -3.22 -17.87
C ALA A 129 0.82 -4.42 -18.74
N PRO A 130 0.50 -4.52 -20.05
CA PRO A 130 0.93 -5.66 -20.87
C PRO A 130 2.44 -5.74 -21.10
N VAL A 131 3.15 -4.60 -21.04
CA VAL A 131 4.60 -4.53 -21.27
C VAL A 131 5.39 -4.45 -19.96
N PHE A 132 4.72 -4.21 -18.84
CA PHE A 132 5.35 -4.00 -17.53
C PHE A 132 6.16 -5.20 -17.06
N GLY A 133 5.76 -6.43 -17.42
CA GLY A 133 6.55 -7.63 -17.12
C GLY A 133 7.99 -7.57 -17.65
N LYS A 134 8.26 -6.81 -18.73
CA LYS A 134 9.62 -6.56 -19.24
C LYS A 134 10.36 -5.45 -18.49
N LEU A 135 9.62 -4.53 -17.89
CA LEU A 135 10.15 -3.41 -17.09
C LEU A 135 10.54 -3.85 -15.68
N LEU A 136 10.00 -4.95 -15.15
CA LEU A 136 10.30 -5.48 -13.80
C LEU A 136 11.79 -5.64 -13.52
N ARG A 137 12.61 -5.96 -14.53
CA ARG A 137 14.07 -6.05 -14.38
C ARG A 137 14.72 -4.76 -13.87
N PHE A 138 14.11 -3.61 -14.14
CA PHE A 138 14.62 -2.30 -13.72
C PHE A 138 14.22 -1.92 -12.30
N PHE A 139 13.32 -2.70 -11.69
CA PHE A 139 12.84 -2.49 -10.32
C PHE A 139 13.13 -3.72 -9.43
N PRO A 140 14.41 -4.09 -9.24
CA PRO A 140 14.78 -5.16 -8.32
C PRO A 140 14.40 -4.79 -6.87
N PRO A 141 14.46 -5.76 -5.92
CA PRO A 141 14.23 -5.52 -4.49
C PRO A 141 14.99 -4.33 -3.91
N LEU A 142 16.15 -4.00 -4.48
CA LEU A 142 16.93 -2.80 -4.17
C LEU A 142 16.12 -1.51 -4.38
N VAL A 143 15.48 -1.34 -5.53
CA VAL A 143 14.72 -0.12 -5.86
C VAL A 143 13.42 -0.08 -5.07
N THR A 144 12.66 -1.16 -5.05
CA THR A 144 11.38 -1.21 -4.33
C THR A 144 11.56 -1.01 -2.83
N GLY A 145 12.49 -1.71 -2.21
CA GLY A 145 12.79 -1.58 -0.78
C GLY A 145 13.24 -0.17 -0.40
N THR A 146 14.07 0.47 -1.25
CA THR A 146 14.51 1.86 -1.07
C THR A 146 13.34 2.84 -1.15
N VAL A 147 12.46 2.67 -2.14
CA VAL A 147 11.29 3.54 -2.29
C VAL A 147 10.31 3.40 -1.13
N ILE A 148 10.01 2.16 -0.70
CA ILE A 148 9.13 1.91 0.47
C ILE A 148 9.71 2.53 1.74
N LEU A 149 11.03 2.43 1.94
CA LEU A 149 11.73 3.08 3.05
C LEU A 149 11.55 4.60 3.02
N ILE A 150 11.74 5.22 1.86
CA ILE A 150 11.58 6.67 1.67
C ILE A 150 10.14 7.11 1.92
N ILE A 151 9.13 6.34 1.46
CA ILE A 151 7.72 6.60 1.73
C ILE A 151 7.47 6.63 3.25
N GLY A 152 7.92 5.60 3.96
CA GLY A 152 7.75 5.52 5.41
C GLY A 152 8.39 6.69 6.15
N ILE A 153 9.65 7.02 5.83
CA ILE A 153 10.39 8.15 6.46
C ILE A 153 9.72 9.49 6.13
N SER A 154 9.30 9.70 4.89
CA SER A 154 8.69 10.96 4.43
C SER A 154 7.33 11.23 5.07
N LEU A 155 6.65 10.21 5.60
CA LEU A 155 5.36 10.34 6.27
C LEU A 155 5.47 10.43 7.81
N LEU A 156 6.64 10.17 8.40
CA LEU A 156 6.84 10.36 9.85
C LEU A 156 6.54 11.80 10.33
N PRO A 157 6.93 12.88 9.60
CA PRO A 157 6.56 14.23 9.99
C PRO A 157 5.04 14.46 10.05
N VAL A 158 4.26 13.78 9.20
CA VAL A 158 2.80 13.87 9.22
C VAL A 158 2.25 13.34 10.54
N ALA A 159 2.70 12.15 10.97
CA ALA A 159 2.31 11.60 12.27
C ALA A 159 2.80 12.46 13.45
N GLY A 160 4.01 13.02 13.36
CA GLY A 160 4.55 13.94 14.37
C GLY A 160 3.72 15.21 14.50
N ASN A 161 3.34 15.82 13.37
CA ASN A 161 2.50 17.01 13.34
C ASN A 161 1.10 16.73 13.90
N TRP A 162 0.51 15.58 13.58
CA TRP A 162 -0.75 15.13 14.18
C TRP A 162 -0.63 14.92 15.68
N ALA A 163 0.44 14.25 16.15
CA ALA A 163 0.70 14.02 17.57
C ALA A 163 0.84 15.33 18.35
N ALA A 164 1.40 16.36 17.73
CA ALA A 164 1.52 17.70 18.31
C ALA A 164 0.20 18.50 18.33
N GLY A 165 -0.89 18.02 17.70
CA GLY A 165 -2.18 18.73 17.66
C GLY A 165 -2.63 19.19 16.28
N GLY A 166 -1.80 18.99 15.24
CA GLY A 166 -2.09 19.38 13.86
C GLY A 166 -1.45 20.71 13.46
N VAL A 167 -1.00 20.81 12.20
CA VAL A 167 -0.29 21.99 11.69
C VAL A 167 -1.18 23.23 11.78
N GLY A 168 -0.68 24.29 12.43
CA GLY A 168 -1.39 25.56 12.57
C GLY A 168 -2.38 25.63 13.74
N ALA A 169 -2.46 24.58 14.57
CA ALA A 169 -3.24 24.62 15.80
C ALA A 169 -2.60 25.58 16.83
N LYS A 170 -3.43 26.29 17.61
CA LYS A 170 -2.96 27.22 18.65
C LYS A 170 -2.23 26.49 19.79
N ASP A 171 -2.65 25.25 20.04
CA ASP A 171 -2.12 24.35 21.04
C ASP A 171 -1.10 23.35 20.46
N PHE A 172 -0.48 23.69 19.33
CA PHE A 172 0.56 22.85 18.72
C PHE A 172 1.71 22.60 19.70
N GLY A 173 2.04 21.33 19.93
CA GLY A 173 3.08 20.90 20.84
C GLY A 173 2.70 20.95 22.32
N GLU A 174 1.45 21.28 22.67
CA GLU A 174 1.03 21.26 24.07
C GLU A 174 1.17 19.86 24.68
N PRO A 175 1.60 19.74 25.95
CA PRO A 175 1.82 18.45 26.61
C PRO A 175 0.59 17.53 26.58
N LYS A 176 -0.62 18.09 26.60
CA LYS A 176 -1.88 17.33 26.51
C LYS A 176 -2.02 16.56 25.18
N ASN A 177 -1.57 17.15 24.07
CA ASN A 177 -1.63 16.55 22.73
C ASN A 177 -0.64 15.38 22.65
N LEU A 178 0.59 15.65 23.07
CA LEU A 178 1.64 14.62 23.10
C LEU A 178 1.32 13.49 24.08
N ALA A 179 0.67 13.79 25.21
CA ALA A 179 0.22 12.79 26.17
C ALA A 179 -0.88 11.89 25.58
N LEU A 180 -1.86 12.46 24.88
CA LEU A 180 -2.89 11.68 24.21
C LEU A 180 -2.32 10.80 23.08
N ALA A 181 -1.43 11.36 22.25
CA ALA A 181 -0.73 10.60 21.21
C ALA A 181 0.13 9.47 21.80
N GLY A 182 0.88 9.76 22.87
CA GLY A 182 1.68 8.78 23.60
C GLY A 182 0.81 7.69 24.24
N PHE A 183 -0.34 8.05 24.81
CA PHE A 183 -1.31 7.09 25.33
C PHE A 183 -1.81 6.15 24.23
N VAL A 184 -2.22 6.69 23.08
CA VAL A 184 -2.66 5.87 21.94
C VAL A 184 -1.56 4.94 21.48
N LEU A 185 -0.33 5.43 21.35
CA LEU A 185 0.83 4.60 21.01
C LEU A 185 1.01 3.44 22.01
N LEU A 186 0.95 3.72 23.32
CA LEU A 186 1.05 2.69 24.36
C LEU A 186 -0.08 1.66 24.26
N VAL A 187 -1.31 2.08 23.96
CA VAL A 187 -2.44 1.17 23.74
C VAL A 187 -2.17 0.28 22.53
N VAL A 188 -1.74 0.85 21.39
CA VAL A 188 -1.42 0.07 20.19
C VAL A 188 -0.34 -0.96 20.48
N LEU A 189 0.76 -0.57 21.13
CA LEU A 189 1.85 -1.46 21.49
C LEU A 189 1.41 -2.54 22.50
N GLY A 190 0.59 -2.18 23.49
CA GLY A 190 0.03 -3.11 24.46
C GLY A 190 -0.85 -4.16 23.80
N VAL A 191 -1.73 -3.75 22.89
CA VAL A 191 -2.58 -4.68 22.12
C VAL A 191 -1.75 -5.56 21.19
N GLN A 192 -0.75 -5.00 20.50
CA GLN A 192 0.14 -5.80 19.65
C GLN A 192 0.93 -6.85 20.44
N ARG A 193 1.37 -6.52 21.66
CA ARG A 193 2.24 -7.39 22.47
C ARG A 193 1.47 -8.46 23.23
N PHE A 194 0.32 -8.11 23.81
CA PHE A 194 -0.36 -8.94 24.81
C PHE A 194 -1.72 -9.49 24.35
N ALA A 195 -2.35 -8.90 23.33
CA ALA A 195 -3.65 -9.35 22.88
C ALA A 195 -3.55 -10.61 22.00
N PRO A 196 -4.65 -11.39 21.87
CA PRO A 196 -4.71 -12.49 20.92
C PRO A 196 -4.47 -12.03 19.48
N ALA A 197 -3.99 -12.96 18.64
CA ALA A 197 -3.57 -12.69 17.27
C ALA A 197 -4.61 -11.89 16.44
N PHE A 198 -5.91 -12.11 16.65
CA PHE A 198 -6.96 -11.33 15.98
C PHE A 198 -6.92 -9.84 16.34
N LEU A 199 -6.87 -9.51 17.64
CA LEU A 199 -6.87 -8.13 18.12
C LEU A 199 -5.56 -7.42 17.78
N SER A 200 -4.42 -8.13 17.82
CA SER A 200 -3.12 -7.56 17.45
C SER A 200 -3.07 -7.06 16.00
N ARG A 201 -3.87 -7.62 15.08
CA ARG A 201 -3.95 -7.19 13.66
C ARG A 201 -4.69 -5.87 13.49
N ILE A 202 -5.65 -5.62 14.37
CA ILE A 202 -6.47 -4.40 14.35
C ILE A 202 -6.04 -3.46 15.48
N ALA A 203 -4.85 -3.65 16.05
CA ALA A 203 -4.36 -2.90 17.20
C ALA A 203 -4.34 -1.38 16.96
N VAL A 204 -3.99 -0.96 15.74
CA VAL A 204 -4.04 0.45 15.35
C VAL A 204 -5.47 0.99 15.43
N LEU A 205 -6.44 0.26 14.87
CA LEU A 205 -7.86 0.63 14.93
C LEU A 205 -8.37 0.67 16.38
N ILE A 206 -8.01 -0.32 17.20
CA ILE A 206 -8.34 -0.35 18.63
C ILE A 206 -7.74 0.87 19.35
N GLY A 207 -6.48 1.20 19.08
CA GLY A 207 -5.82 2.37 19.64
C GLY A 207 -6.53 3.67 19.26
N ILE A 208 -6.98 3.80 18.01
CA ILE A 208 -7.78 4.94 17.56
C ILE A 208 -9.12 5.00 18.30
N VAL A 209 -9.84 3.89 18.42
CA VAL A 209 -11.15 3.85 19.12
C VAL A 209 -11.00 4.18 20.60
N VAL A 210 -10.04 3.55 21.29
CA VAL A 210 -9.76 3.82 22.71
C VAL A 210 -9.28 5.26 22.91
N GLY A 211 -8.41 5.75 22.02
CA GLY A 211 -7.95 7.13 22.02
C GLY A 211 -9.09 8.12 21.86
N LEU A 212 -10.01 7.88 20.93
CA LEU A 212 -11.20 8.70 20.73
C LEU A 212 -12.08 8.72 21.99
N VAL A 213 -12.38 7.55 22.57
CA VAL A 213 -13.19 7.44 23.80
C VAL A 213 -12.56 8.22 24.95
N VAL A 214 -11.24 8.15 25.12
CA VAL A 214 -10.51 8.94 26.13
C VAL A 214 -10.52 10.42 25.78
N ALA A 215 -10.48 10.79 24.51
CA ALA A 215 -10.46 12.19 24.07
C ALA A 215 -11.78 12.95 24.33
N VAL A 216 -12.92 12.25 24.30
CA VAL A 216 -14.26 12.84 24.54
C VAL A 216 -14.36 13.62 25.86
N PRO A 217 -14.10 13.03 27.04
CA PRO A 217 -14.24 13.75 28.32
C PRO A 217 -13.25 14.92 28.49
N PHE A 218 -12.14 14.91 27.76
CA PHE A 218 -11.16 16.00 27.79
C PHE A 218 -11.47 17.12 26.78
N GLY A 219 -12.60 17.03 26.06
CA GLY A 219 -13.07 18.10 25.17
C GLY A 219 -12.29 18.23 23.86
N PHE A 220 -11.61 17.18 23.43
CA PHE A 220 -10.84 17.18 22.17
C PHE A 220 -11.72 17.00 20.91
N THR A 221 -12.97 16.58 21.08
CA THR A 221 -13.84 16.15 19.97
C THR A 221 -15.03 17.09 19.78
N ASP A 222 -15.31 17.44 18.53
CA ASP A 222 -16.57 18.06 18.12
C ASP A 222 -17.38 17.07 17.26
N PHE A 223 -18.55 16.67 17.76
CA PHE A 223 -19.46 15.75 17.08
C PHE A 223 -20.59 16.47 16.33
N GLY A 224 -20.60 17.80 16.27
CA GLY A 224 -21.67 18.57 15.62
C GLY A 224 -21.96 18.08 14.19
N GLY A 225 -20.92 17.90 13.38
CA GLY A 225 -21.05 17.42 12.00
C GLY A 225 -21.56 15.98 11.83
N VAL A 226 -21.58 15.17 12.90
CA VAL A 226 -22.06 13.77 12.84
C VAL A 226 -23.58 13.70 12.88
N ALA A 227 -24.24 14.63 13.59
CA ALA A 227 -25.69 14.69 13.67
C ALA A 227 -26.31 15.09 12.32
N ASP A 228 -25.66 16.02 11.61
CA ASP A 228 -26.12 16.58 10.34
C ASP A 228 -25.81 15.66 9.13
N ALA A 229 -24.91 14.70 9.29
CA ALA A 229 -24.54 13.77 8.23
C ALA A 229 -25.71 12.83 7.87
N GLY A 230 -25.99 12.70 6.57
CA GLY A 230 -26.99 11.78 6.04
C GLY A 230 -26.65 10.31 6.33
N TRP A 231 -27.68 9.47 6.46
CA TRP A 231 -27.51 8.03 6.65
C TRP A 231 -27.05 7.30 5.38
N LEU A 232 -27.47 7.79 4.21
CA LEU A 232 -27.07 7.27 2.89
C LEU A 232 -26.58 8.42 2.02
N GLY A 233 -25.44 8.21 1.36
CA GLY A 233 -24.85 9.17 0.42
C GLY A 233 -23.97 8.46 -0.60
N ILE A 234 -23.96 8.96 -1.84
CA ILE A 234 -23.17 8.41 -2.93
C ILE A 234 -22.15 9.47 -3.35
N SER A 235 -20.90 9.06 -3.57
CA SER A 235 -19.90 9.96 -4.16
C SER A 235 -20.30 10.27 -5.61
N THR A 236 -20.65 11.52 -5.88
CA THR A 236 -20.92 12.02 -7.22
C THR A 236 -19.62 12.24 -7.97
N PRO A 237 -19.54 11.91 -9.27
CA PRO A 237 -18.36 12.22 -10.08
C PRO A 237 -18.02 13.71 -10.02
N PHE A 238 -16.73 14.03 -9.89
CA PHE A 238 -16.22 15.42 -9.97
C PHE A 238 -16.84 16.40 -8.96
N HIS A 239 -17.10 15.95 -7.73
CA HIS A 239 -17.71 16.73 -6.66
C HIS A 239 -16.93 18.02 -6.34
N PHE A 240 -15.60 17.97 -6.36
CA PHE A 240 -14.74 19.14 -6.10
C PHE A 240 -14.40 19.94 -7.37
N GLY A 241 -15.07 19.66 -8.48
CA GLY A 241 -14.87 20.33 -9.77
C GLY A 241 -14.34 19.41 -10.87
N ALA A 242 -14.40 19.89 -12.10
CA ALA A 242 -13.91 19.17 -13.27
C ALA A 242 -12.38 19.02 -13.23
N PRO A 243 -11.83 17.86 -13.63
CA PRO A 243 -10.40 17.59 -13.54
C PRO A 243 -9.60 18.53 -14.44
N THR A 244 -8.47 19.03 -13.92
CA THR A 244 -7.52 19.86 -14.68
C THR A 244 -6.25 19.06 -14.98
N PHE A 245 -5.69 19.28 -16.17
CA PHE A 245 -4.58 18.47 -16.68
C PHE A 245 -3.29 19.29 -16.71
N GLU A 246 -2.59 19.32 -15.58
CA GLU A 246 -1.30 20.00 -15.44
C GLU A 246 -0.13 19.06 -15.71
N ALA A 247 0.79 19.47 -16.57
CA ALA A 247 1.89 18.62 -17.01
C ALA A 247 2.81 18.17 -15.85
N SER A 248 3.14 19.07 -14.93
CA SER A 248 3.98 18.75 -13.76
C SER A 248 3.31 17.76 -12.81
N ALA A 249 2.01 17.94 -12.55
CA ALA A 249 1.20 17.02 -11.76
C ALA A 249 1.12 15.63 -12.41
N ILE A 250 0.90 15.58 -13.73
CA ILE A 250 0.88 14.34 -14.50
C ILE A 250 2.23 13.61 -14.39
N VAL A 251 3.35 14.31 -14.60
CA VAL A 251 4.69 13.69 -14.50
C VAL A 251 4.92 13.12 -13.09
N SER A 252 4.55 13.84 -12.05
CA SER A 252 4.69 13.36 -10.68
C SER A 252 3.83 12.11 -10.42
N MET A 253 2.57 12.11 -10.86
CA MET A 253 1.69 10.93 -10.72
C MET A 253 2.12 9.75 -11.59
N LEU A 254 2.79 9.97 -12.72
CA LEU A 254 3.38 8.88 -13.52
C LEU A 254 4.54 8.19 -12.78
N VAL A 255 5.35 8.94 -12.02
CA VAL A 255 6.39 8.33 -11.17
C VAL A 255 5.75 7.48 -10.08
N VAL A 256 4.71 8.00 -9.42
CA VAL A 256 3.92 7.25 -8.43
C VAL A 256 3.31 5.99 -9.03
N ALA A 257 2.78 6.07 -10.26
CA ALA A 257 2.22 4.93 -10.97
C ALA A 257 3.25 3.81 -11.17
N LEU A 258 4.49 4.14 -11.57
CA LEU A 258 5.55 3.14 -11.74
C LEU A 258 5.90 2.44 -10.41
N VAL A 259 5.91 3.20 -9.31
CA VAL A 259 6.11 2.63 -7.96
C VAL A 259 4.97 1.68 -7.61
N ALA A 260 3.72 2.12 -7.75
CA ALA A 260 2.54 1.33 -7.44
C ALA A 260 2.47 0.04 -8.27
N MET A 261 2.79 0.11 -9.57
CA MET A 261 2.85 -1.08 -10.44
C MET A 261 3.91 -2.09 -9.98
N THR A 262 5.04 -1.60 -9.48
CA THR A 262 6.10 -2.47 -8.98
C THR A 262 5.73 -3.10 -7.64
N GLU A 263 5.22 -2.31 -6.71
CA GLU A 263 4.72 -2.76 -5.41
C GLU A 263 3.65 -3.86 -5.60
N THR A 264 2.64 -3.56 -6.42
CA THR A 264 1.56 -4.49 -6.70
C THR A 264 2.03 -5.77 -7.40
N THR A 265 3.04 -5.69 -8.27
CA THR A 265 3.62 -6.89 -8.86
C THR A 265 4.25 -7.79 -7.80
N GLY A 266 5.01 -7.21 -6.86
CA GLY A 266 5.58 -7.96 -5.73
C GLY A 266 4.50 -8.62 -4.88
N ASP A 267 3.42 -7.89 -4.59
CA ASP A 267 2.28 -8.39 -3.82
C ASP A 267 1.53 -9.53 -4.54
N PHE A 268 1.33 -9.43 -5.86
CA PHE A 268 0.73 -10.52 -6.63
C PHE A 268 1.59 -11.78 -6.56
N ILE A 269 2.91 -11.66 -6.75
CA ILE A 269 3.83 -12.80 -6.69
C ILE A 269 3.80 -13.41 -5.29
N ALA A 270 3.90 -12.59 -4.24
CA ALA A 270 3.87 -13.05 -2.85
C ALA A 270 2.56 -13.78 -2.51
N VAL A 271 1.41 -13.25 -2.92
CA VAL A 271 0.11 -13.94 -2.72
C VAL A 271 0.02 -15.20 -3.58
N GLY A 272 0.54 -15.18 -4.81
CA GLY A 272 0.60 -16.37 -5.67
C GLY A 272 1.38 -17.50 -5.01
N GLU A 273 2.52 -17.20 -4.40
CA GLU A 273 3.31 -18.16 -3.61
C GLU A 273 2.55 -18.64 -2.36
N MET A 274 1.94 -17.75 -1.59
CA MET A 274 1.17 -18.12 -0.38
C MET A 274 -0.07 -18.96 -0.67
N THR A 275 -0.66 -18.78 -1.85
CA THR A 275 -1.87 -19.46 -2.30
C THR A 275 -1.61 -20.67 -3.19
N ASP A 276 -0.34 -21.00 -3.45
CA ASP A 276 0.09 -22.07 -4.35
C ASP A 276 -0.41 -21.89 -5.81
N ARG A 277 -0.68 -20.65 -6.23
CA ARG A 277 -1.13 -20.28 -7.58
C ARG A 277 -0.12 -19.38 -8.28
N LYS A 278 0.59 -19.93 -9.28
CA LYS A 278 1.55 -19.17 -10.08
C LYS A 278 0.90 -17.97 -10.78
N VAL A 279 1.52 -16.81 -10.65
CA VAL A 279 1.10 -15.58 -11.34
C VAL A 279 1.77 -15.53 -12.70
N GLU A 280 1.03 -15.92 -13.73
CA GLU A 280 1.50 -15.82 -15.12
C GLU A 280 1.60 -14.36 -15.58
N PRO A 281 2.46 -14.03 -16.57
CA PRO A 281 2.61 -12.68 -17.09
C PRO A 281 1.29 -12.03 -17.55
N ARG A 282 0.35 -12.86 -18.05
CA ARG A 282 -0.99 -12.40 -18.40
C ARG A 282 -1.82 -12.01 -17.18
N ALA A 283 -1.85 -12.85 -16.15
CA ALA A 283 -2.56 -12.56 -14.91
C ALA A 283 -1.99 -11.32 -14.22
N LEU A 284 -0.67 -11.15 -14.25
CA LEU A 284 0.01 -9.95 -13.79
C LEU A 284 -0.49 -8.69 -14.54
N ALA A 285 -0.48 -8.73 -15.88
CA ALA A 285 -0.96 -7.62 -16.70
C ALA A 285 -2.45 -7.33 -16.47
N ASP A 286 -3.29 -8.36 -16.33
CA ASP A 286 -4.71 -8.18 -16.06
C ASP A 286 -4.94 -7.60 -14.65
N GLY A 287 -4.10 -7.96 -13.67
CA GLY A 287 -4.06 -7.35 -12.36
C GLY A 287 -3.68 -5.87 -12.38
N LEU A 288 -2.58 -5.52 -13.05
CA LEU A 288 -2.13 -4.13 -13.17
C LEU A 288 -3.15 -3.26 -13.93
N ARG A 289 -3.84 -3.82 -14.93
CA ARG A 289 -4.96 -3.11 -15.58
C ARG A 289 -6.07 -2.77 -14.62
N ALA A 290 -6.37 -3.65 -13.67
CA ALA A 290 -7.38 -3.39 -12.66
C ALA A 290 -6.93 -2.32 -11.65
N ASP A 291 -5.66 -2.26 -11.27
CA ASP A 291 -5.14 -1.14 -10.47
C ASP A 291 -5.27 0.18 -11.24
N GLY A 292 -4.91 0.18 -12.53
CA GLY A 292 -5.02 1.34 -13.40
C GLY A 292 -6.47 1.82 -13.57
N LEU A 293 -7.40 0.89 -13.81
CA LEU A 293 -8.83 1.18 -13.88
C LEU A 293 -9.35 1.73 -12.55
N SER A 294 -8.95 1.13 -11.43
CA SER A 294 -9.33 1.58 -10.09
C SER A 294 -8.79 2.99 -9.81
N THR A 295 -7.59 3.30 -10.27
CA THR A 295 -6.97 4.63 -10.19
C THR A 295 -7.74 5.65 -11.06
N VAL A 296 -8.18 5.27 -12.26
CA VAL A 296 -9.06 6.13 -13.08
C VAL A 296 -10.38 6.40 -12.36
N LEU A 297 -11.02 5.34 -11.83
CA LEU A 297 -12.26 5.47 -11.06
C LEU A 297 -12.05 6.37 -9.83
N GLY A 298 -10.89 6.29 -9.20
CA GLY A 298 -10.54 7.15 -8.08
C GLY A 298 -10.54 8.62 -8.47
N GLY A 299 -9.83 9.00 -9.52
CA GLY A 299 -9.85 10.39 -9.99
C GLY A 299 -11.25 10.86 -10.45
N VAL A 300 -12.09 9.98 -11.00
CA VAL A 300 -13.48 10.33 -11.35
C VAL A 300 -14.37 10.52 -10.12
N LEU A 301 -14.21 9.66 -9.11
CA LEU A 301 -15.04 9.62 -7.90
C LEU A 301 -14.40 10.35 -6.71
N ASN A 302 -13.45 11.25 -6.98
CA ASN A 302 -12.84 12.18 -6.02
C ASN A 302 -11.88 11.54 -5.00
N THR A 303 -11.26 10.42 -5.35
CA THR A 303 -10.29 9.70 -4.51
C THR A 303 -8.90 9.68 -5.16
N PHE A 304 -8.03 8.76 -4.75
CA PHE A 304 -6.59 8.81 -5.02
C PHE A 304 -6.13 7.54 -5.77
N PRO A 305 -4.83 7.43 -6.15
CA PRO A 305 -4.33 6.24 -6.83
C PRO A 305 -4.41 4.97 -5.99
N TYR A 306 -4.78 3.86 -6.62
CA TYR A 306 -4.95 2.56 -5.97
C TYR A 306 -3.79 1.61 -6.26
N THR A 307 -3.49 0.77 -5.28
CA THR A 307 -2.48 -0.27 -5.33
C THR A 307 -2.92 -1.47 -4.47
N ALA A 308 -2.27 -2.61 -4.64
CA ALA A 308 -2.43 -3.74 -3.74
C ALA A 308 -2.02 -3.38 -2.30
N TYR A 309 -2.82 -3.82 -1.33
CA TYR A 309 -2.60 -3.46 0.08
C TYR A 309 -1.74 -4.52 0.78
N ALA A 310 -0.44 -4.24 0.90
CA ALA A 310 0.56 -5.17 1.44
C ALA A 310 0.25 -5.68 2.87
N GLN A 311 -0.41 -4.88 3.72
CA GLN A 311 -0.82 -5.35 5.06
C GLN A 311 -1.81 -6.53 4.98
N ASN A 312 -2.73 -6.48 4.02
CA ASN A 312 -3.72 -7.53 3.81
C ASN A 312 -3.10 -8.76 3.12
N VAL A 313 -2.09 -8.58 2.27
CA VAL A 313 -1.27 -9.68 1.74
C VAL A 313 -0.63 -10.46 2.88
N GLY A 314 -0.01 -9.76 3.83
CA GLY A 314 0.52 -10.39 5.03
C GLY A 314 -0.55 -11.20 5.77
N LEU A 315 -1.75 -10.63 5.95
CA LEU A 315 -2.87 -11.29 6.63
C LEU A 315 -3.26 -12.63 5.98
N VAL A 316 -3.26 -12.71 4.65
CA VAL A 316 -3.53 -13.97 3.91
C VAL A 316 -2.51 -15.05 4.28
N GLY A 317 -1.21 -14.70 4.27
CA GLY A 317 -0.14 -15.65 4.61
C GLY A 317 -0.24 -16.21 6.03
N MET A 318 -0.76 -15.43 6.97
CA MET A 318 -0.82 -15.82 8.38
C MET A 318 -2.12 -16.54 8.75
N THR A 319 -3.26 -16.10 8.21
CA THR A 319 -4.56 -16.74 8.46
C THR A 319 -4.75 -18.02 7.66
N ARG A 320 -3.97 -18.19 6.58
CA ARG A 320 -4.12 -19.28 5.60
C ARG A 320 -5.50 -19.34 4.94
N VAL A 321 -6.29 -18.26 5.03
CA VAL A 321 -7.56 -18.12 4.33
C VAL A 321 -7.25 -17.60 2.92
N ARG A 322 -7.17 -18.53 1.97
CA ARG A 322 -6.69 -18.28 0.60
C ARG A 322 -7.77 -17.84 -0.39
N SER A 323 -9.05 -17.96 0.00
CA SER A 323 -10.18 -17.70 -0.89
C SER A 323 -10.26 -16.22 -1.29
N ARG A 324 -10.32 -15.95 -2.60
CA ARG A 324 -10.53 -14.60 -3.13
C ARG A 324 -11.92 -14.05 -2.82
N TRP A 325 -12.89 -14.92 -2.57
CA TRP A 325 -14.27 -14.53 -2.25
C TRP A 325 -14.39 -13.92 -0.87
N VAL A 326 -13.51 -14.28 0.06
CA VAL A 326 -13.41 -13.62 1.38
C VAL A 326 -13.01 -12.16 1.22
N VAL A 327 -12.01 -11.89 0.37
CA VAL A 327 -11.55 -10.53 0.09
C VAL A 327 -12.56 -9.77 -0.77
N ALA A 328 -13.24 -10.45 -1.71
CA ALA A 328 -14.36 -9.85 -2.44
C ALA A 328 -15.52 -9.46 -1.50
N ALA A 329 -15.87 -10.30 -0.52
CA ALA A 329 -16.87 -9.98 0.50
C ALA A 329 -16.45 -8.75 1.33
N ALA A 330 -15.16 -8.64 1.66
CA ALA A 330 -14.61 -7.45 2.30
C ALA A 330 -14.75 -6.20 1.41
N GLY A 331 -14.49 -6.31 0.10
CA GLY A 331 -14.75 -5.26 -0.87
C GLY A 331 -16.22 -4.83 -0.91
N GLY A 332 -17.15 -5.79 -0.87
CA GLY A 332 -18.58 -5.51 -0.74
C GLY A 332 -18.94 -4.78 0.57
N MET A 333 -18.33 -5.15 1.69
CA MET A 333 -18.50 -4.42 2.95
C MET A 333 -17.98 -2.99 2.87
N LEU A 334 -16.83 -2.75 2.24
CA LEU A 334 -16.29 -1.40 2.02
C LEU A 334 -17.22 -0.54 1.15
N VAL A 335 -17.82 -1.12 0.11
CA VAL A 335 -18.86 -0.44 -0.69
C VAL A 335 -20.01 -0.01 0.22
N LEU A 336 -20.50 -0.91 1.08
CA LEU A 336 -21.57 -0.56 2.03
C LEU A 336 -21.15 0.53 3.01
N LEU A 337 -19.93 0.48 3.55
CA LEU A 337 -19.41 1.50 4.46
C LEU A 337 -19.23 2.86 3.76
N GLY A 338 -18.80 2.86 2.50
CA GLY A 338 -18.65 4.06 1.68
C GLY A 338 -19.98 4.73 1.33
N LEU A 339 -21.11 4.01 1.44
CA LEU A 339 -22.45 4.55 1.28
C LEU A 339 -23.02 5.19 2.57
N LEU A 340 -22.27 5.19 3.67
CA LEU A 340 -22.69 5.68 4.99
C LEU A 340 -21.89 6.95 5.39
N PRO A 341 -22.31 8.16 4.97
CA PRO A 341 -21.62 9.41 5.30
C PRO A 341 -21.37 9.65 6.79
N LYS A 342 -22.26 9.13 7.65
CA LYS A 342 -22.07 9.18 9.11
C LYS A 342 -20.76 8.57 9.58
N LEU A 343 -20.32 7.47 8.97
CA LEU A 343 -19.03 6.87 9.32
C LEU A 343 -17.87 7.78 8.94
N GLY A 344 -17.94 8.41 7.76
CA GLY A 344 -16.98 9.43 7.35
C GLY A 344 -16.92 10.60 8.33
N ALA A 345 -18.07 11.08 8.80
CA ALA A 345 -18.16 12.17 9.77
C ALA A 345 -17.55 11.79 11.15
N VAL A 346 -17.80 10.57 11.63
CA VAL A 346 -17.18 10.07 12.87
C VAL A 346 -15.66 10.00 12.73
N VAL A 347 -15.15 9.52 11.59
CA VAL A 347 -13.71 9.45 11.33
C VAL A 347 -13.09 10.85 11.23
N ALA A 348 -13.77 11.79 10.57
CA ALA A 348 -13.33 13.18 10.46
C ALA A 348 -13.32 13.91 11.83
N ALA A 349 -14.14 13.47 12.79
CA ALA A 349 -14.17 13.99 14.15
C ALA A 349 -13.04 13.43 15.06
N ILE A 350 -12.23 12.49 14.56
CA ILE A 350 -11.12 11.94 15.34
C ILE A 350 -10.05 13.02 15.55
N PRO A 351 -9.67 13.33 16.80
CA PRO A 351 -8.66 14.34 17.07
C PRO A 351 -7.30 14.00 16.46
N ALA A 352 -6.60 15.00 15.95
CA ALA A 352 -5.27 14.82 15.35
C ALA A 352 -4.28 14.08 16.27
N PRO A 353 -4.20 14.35 17.60
CA PRO A 353 -3.28 13.61 18.47
C PRO A 353 -3.52 12.09 18.51
N VAL A 354 -4.78 11.65 18.39
CA VAL A 354 -5.14 10.22 18.32
C VAL A 354 -4.60 9.60 17.03
N LEU A 355 -4.80 10.29 15.91
CA LEU A 355 -4.23 9.89 14.61
C LEU A 355 -2.70 9.92 14.63
N GLY A 356 -2.09 10.83 15.38
CA GLY A 356 -0.63 10.92 15.55
C GLY A 356 -0.05 9.68 16.22
N GLY A 357 -0.62 9.26 17.36
CA GLY A 357 -0.19 8.05 18.06
C GLY A 357 -0.31 6.78 17.20
N ALA A 358 -1.43 6.65 16.48
CA ALA A 358 -1.64 5.56 15.52
C ALA A 358 -0.69 5.67 14.30
N GLY A 359 -0.51 6.87 13.77
CA GLY A 359 0.30 7.18 12.60
C GLY A 359 1.79 6.86 12.79
N LEU A 360 2.33 7.08 14.00
CA LEU A 360 3.70 6.70 14.33
C LEU A 360 3.94 5.20 14.11
N VAL A 361 2.99 4.36 14.51
CA VAL A 361 3.07 2.90 14.29
C VAL A 361 2.87 2.56 12.82
N MET A 362 1.89 3.17 12.15
CA MET A 362 1.59 2.89 10.74
C MET A 362 2.77 3.23 9.83
N PHE A 363 3.26 4.47 9.84
CA PHE A 363 4.34 4.90 8.96
C PHE A 363 5.70 4.33 9.36
N GLY A 364 5.93 4.14 10.67
CA GLY A 364 7.13 3.44 11.15
C GLY A 364 7.19 1.99 10.66
N THR A 365 6.05 1.28 10.63
CA THR A 365 5.98 -0.08 10.09
C THR A 365 6.20 -0.10 8.57
N VAL A 366 5.72 0.91 7.83
CA VAL A 366 6.01 1.05 6.39
C VAL A 366 7.51 1.18 6.15
N ALA A 367 8.20 2.06 6.90
CA ALA A 367 9.65 2.19 6.81
C ALA A 367 10.38 0.87 7.13
N ALA A 368 9.96 0.17 8.18
CA ALA A 368 10.51 -1.13 8.55
C ALA A 368 10.28 -2.21 7.47
N SER A 369 9.15 -2.17 6.75
CA SER A 369 8.88 -3.06 5.61
C SER A 369 9.85 -2.82 4.45
N GLY A 370 10.21 -1.55 4.19
CA GLY A 370 11.25 -1.19 3.24
C GLY A 370 12.60 -1.81 3.61
N LEU A 371 13.01 -1.69 4.88
CA LEU A 371 14.23 -2.33 5.39
C LEU A 371 14.19 -3.87 5.25
N ARG A 372 13.05 -4.49 5.56
CA ARG A 372 12.87 -5.94 5.40
C ARG A 372 13.05 -6.39 3.95
N THR A 373 12.60 -5.59 3.00
CA THR A 373 12.79 -5.85 1.55
C THR A 373 14.25 -5.69 1.16
N LEU A 374 14.91 -4.63 1.65
CA LEU A 374 16.33 -4.39 1.43
C LEU A 374 17.22 -5.48 2.04
N ALA A 375 16.79 -6.15 3.12
CA ALA A 375 17.53 -7.25 3.72
C ALA A 375 17.73 -8.47 2.79
N GLN A 376 17.00 -8.54 1.67
CA GLN A 376 17.19 -9.57 0.63
C GLN A 376 18.24 -9.19 -0.42
N VAL A 377 18.83 -7.99 -0.32
CA VAL A 377 19.80 -7.46 -1.29
C VAL A 377 21.23 -7.70 -0.81
N ASP A 378 22.12 -8.07 -1.75
CA ASP A 378 23.54 -8.19 -1.45
C ASP A 378 24.22 -6.81 -1.37
N PHE A 379 24.76 -6.49 -0.19
CA PHE A 379 25.51 -5.26 0.09
C PHE A 379 27.03 -5.48 0.20
N LYS A 380 27.56 -6.64 -0.21
CA LYS A 380 29.02 -6.88 -0.23
C LYS A 380 29.76 -5.92 -1.15
N GLY A 381 29.11 -5.45 -2.22
CA GLY A 381 29.62 -4.42 -3.12
C GLY A 381 29.14 -3.01 -2.76
N ASN A 382 29.89 -1.98 -3.17
CA ASN A 382 29.57 -0.59 -2.84
C ASN A 382 28.44 0.00 -3.72
N ASN A 383 28.14 -0.60 -4.87
CA ASN A 383 27.13 -0.11 -5.82
C ASN A 383 25.73 -0.06 -5.20
N ASN A 384 25.25 -1.19 -4.68
CA ASN A 384 23.92 -1.28 -4.08
C ASN A 384 23.79 -0.38 -2.86
N LEU A 385 24.84 -0.31 -2.02
CA LEU A 385 24.86 0.60 -0.87
C LEU A 385 24.77 2.07 -1.30
N THR A 386 25.50 2.46 -2.36
CA THR A 386 25.46 3.82 -2.91
C THR A 386 24.09 4.18 -3.45
N VAL A 387 23.43 3.25 -4.17
CA VAL A 387 22.06 3.44 -4.67
C VAL A 387 21.12 3.74 -3.51
N VAL A 388 21.13 2.93 -2.44
CA VAL A 388 20.26 3.15 -1.27
C VAL A 388 20.60 4.48 -0.59
N ALA A 389 21.86 4.72 -0.26
CA ALA A 389 22.28 5.86 0.53
C ALA A 389 21.93 7.19 -0.14
N VAL A 390 22.26 7.35 -1.42
CA VAL A 390 22.00 8.58 -2.17
C VAL A 390 20.50 8.77 -2.40
N SER A 391 19.76 7.70 -2.69
CA SER A 391 18.31 7.81 -2.91
C SER A 391 17.56 8.20 -1.64
N VAL A 392 17.94 7.62 -0.49
CA VAL A 392 17.37 8.00 0.82
C VAL A 392 17.72 9.44 1.16
N ALA A 393 18.97 9.87 0.90
CA ALA A 393 19.37 11.26 1.11
C ALA A 393 18.56 12.23 0.24
N MET A 394 18.43 11.94 -1.07
CA MET A 394 17.65 12.75 -1.99
C MET A 394 16.16 12.78 -1.63
N GLY A 395 15.61 11.66 -1.17
CA GLY A 395 14.21 11.60 -0.77
C GLY A 395 13.90 12.30 0.55
N THR A 396 14.84 12.32 1.49
CA THR A 396 14.68 13.01 2.77
C THR A 396 15.10 14.49 2.73
N LEU A 397 15.83 14.92 1.69
CA LEU A 397 16.29 16.30 1.53
C LEU A 397 15.16 17.34 1.59
N PRO A 398 14.07 17.26 0.79
CA PRO A 398 12.99 18.24 0.89
C PRO A 398 12.18 18.13 2.19
N VAL A 399 12.29 17.01 2.91
CA VAL A 399 11.66 16.85 4.23
C VAL A 399 12.47 17.57 5.31
N GLY A 400 13.80 17.45 5.27
CA GLY A 400 14.70 18.09 6.23
C GLY A 400 14.98 19.56 5.94
N VAL A 401 14.98 19.96 4.66
CA VAL A 401 15.19 21.34 4.20
C VAL A 401 14.08 21.72 3.22
N PRO A 402 12.89 22.13 3.72
CA PRO A 402 11.73 22.39 2.87
C PRO A 402 11.92 23.49 1.84
N THR A 403 12.88 24.41 2.04
CA THR A 403 13.16 25.56 1.16
C THR A 403 14.26 25.31 0.13
N VAL A 404 14.76 24.07 0.04
CA VAL A 404 15.97 23.74 -0.74
C VAL A 404 15.83 24.03 -2.24
N TYR A 405 14.63 23.92 -2.82
CA TYR A 405 14.41 24.16 -4.24
C TYR A 405 13.58 25.42 -4.55
N ASP A 406 13.39 26.35 -3.60
CA ASP A 406 12.55 27.55 -3.80
C ASP A 406 13.00 28.45 -4.97
N LYS A 407 14.28 28.35 -5.37
CA LYS A 407 14.85 29.09 -6.51
C LYS A 407 14.78 28.36 -7.84
N PHE A 408 14.31 27.11 -7.86
CA PHE A 408 14.17 26.32 -9.07
C PHE A 408 12.85 26.64 -9.80
N PRO A 409 12.70 26.28 -11.08
CA PRO A 409 11.43 26.43 -11.78
C PRO A 409 10.30 25.61 -11.16
N ASP A 410 9.06 26.08 -11.27
CA ASP A 410 7.86 25.45 -10.65
C ASP A 410 7.68 23.97 -11.01
N TRP A 411 7.98 23.60 -12.26
CA TRP A 411 7.89 22.20 -12.72
C TRP A 411 8.88 21.30 -11.96
N PHE A 412 10.08 21.81 -11.68
CA PHE A 412 11.10 21.08 -10.94
C PHE A 412 10.69 21.00 -9.47
N GLN A 413 10.15 22.09 -8.92
CA GLN A 413 9.68 22.10 -7.54
C GLN A 413 8.57 21.06 -7.32
N THR A 414 7.57 21.00 -8.20
CA THR A 414 6.45 20.05 -8.12
C THR A 414 6.90 18.58 -8.08
N VAL A 415 7.98 18.24 -8.77
CA VAL A 415 8.49 16.86 -8.81
C VAL A 415 9.50 16.61 -7.69
N MET A 416 10.40 17.55 -7.42
CA MET A 416 11.57 17.33 -6.55
C MET A 416 11.36 17.75 -5.10
N HIS A 417 10.40 18.65 -4.78
CA HIS A 417 9.96 18.85 -3.40
C HIS A 417 9.17 17.65 -2.87
N SER A 418 8.65 16.79 -3.74
CA SER A 418 8.09 15.51 -3.33
C SER A 418 9.23 14.55 -3.00
N GLY A 419 9.54 14.39 -1.72
CA GLY A 419 10.60 13.49 -1.24
C GLY A 419 10.47 12.06 -1.77
N ILE A 420 9.24 11.56 -1.89
CA ILE A 420 8.96 10.25 -2.47
C ILE A 420 9.34 10.20 -3.96
N SER A 421 8.95 11.23 -4.73
CA SER A 421 9.25 11.29 -6.17
C SER A 421 10.75 11.47 -6.42
N ALA A 422 11.41 12.38 -5.71
CA ALA A 422 12.84 12.63 -5.80
C ALA A 422 13.66 11.37 -5.47
N GLY A 423 13.29 10.69 -4.37
CA GLY A 423 13.91 9.44 -3.95
C GLY A 423 13.73 8.32 -4.98
N CYS A 424 12.52 8.17 -5.53
CA CYS A 424 12.22 7.16 -6.54
C CYS A 424 13.01 7.38 -7.84
N LEU A 425 12.99 8.60 -8.37
CA LEU A 425 13.74 8.95 -9.58
C LEU A 425 15.24 8.70 -9.39
N THR A 426 15.77 9.07 -8.23
CA THR A 426 17.17 8.82 -7.87
C THR A 426 17.48 7.32 -7.81
N ALA A 427 16.64 6.52 -7.15
CA ALA A 427 16.83 5.07 -7.03
C ALA A 427 16.84 4.38 -8.39
N ILE A 428 15.90 4.75 -9.27
CA ILE A 428 15.82 4.21 -10.63
C ILE A 428 17.06 4.62 -11.43
N ALA A 429 17.40 5.91 -11.44
CA ALA A 429 18.53 6.43 -12.21
C ALA A 429 19.87 5.81 -11.77
N LEU A 430 20.11 5.72 -10.47
CA LEU A 430 21.35 5.14 -9.93
C LEU A 430 21.41 3.62 -10.13
N ASN A 431 20.28 2.91 -10.02
CA ASN A 431 20.25 1.48 -10.33
C ASN A 431 20.55 1.20 -11.81
N LEU A 432 20.07 2.06 -12.72
CA LEU A 432 20.43 1.98 -14.12
C LEU A 432 21.92 2.26 -14.33
N LEU A 433 22.47 3.26 -13.63
CA LEU A 433 23.86 3.66 -13.74
C LEU A 433 24.85 2.61 -13.23
N PHE A 434 24.63 2.07 -12.03
CA PHE A 434 25.61 1.21 -11.37
C PHE A 434 25.40 -0.28 -11.62
N ASN A 435 24.19 -0.71 -11.98
CA ASN A 435 23.87 -2.13 -12.12
C ASN A 435 23.46 -2.56 -13.55
N HIS A 436 23.15 -1.62 -14.44
CA HIS A 436 22.74 -1.95 -15.83
C HIS A 436 23.67 -1.41 -16.91
N LEU A 437 24.41 -0.33 -16.66
CA LEU A 437 25.41 0.16 -17.59
C LEU A 437 26.72 -0.64 -17.44
N PRO A 438 27.36 -1.06 -18.55
CA PRO A 438 28.65 -1.77 -18.47
C PRO A 438 29.71 -0.85 -17.87
N SER A 439 30.29 -1.23 -16.74
CA SER A 439 31.48 -0.57 -16.19
C SER A 439 32.73 -1.12 -16.86
N LYS A 440 33.73 -0.25 -17.06
CA LYS A 440 35.00 -0.56 -17.73
C LYS A 440 35.85 -1.59 -16.97
N ASP A 441 35.54 -1.83 -15.69
CA ASP A 441 36.31 -2.68 -14.75
C ASP A 441 35.47 -3.79 -14.08
N SER A 442 34.39 -4.29 -14.69
CA SER A 442 33.70 -5.46 -14.13
C SER A 442 34.46 -6.76 -14.49
N PRO A 443 34.98 -7.54 -13.52
CA PRO A 443 35.37 -8.92 -13.78
C PRO A 443 34.12 -9.66 -14.26
N LYS A 444 34.24 -10.36 -15.39
CA LYS A 444 33.23 -11.28 -15.88
C LYS A 444 33.16 -12.49 -14.94
N ASP A 445 32.47 -12.38 -13.80
CA ASP A 445 32.22 -13.54 -12.94
C ASP A 445 30.72 -13.86 -12.85
N ALA A 446 30.37 -14.89 -13.62
CA ALA A 446 29.60 -16.06 -13.18
C ALA A 446 28.32 -15.85 -12.35
N SER A 447 27.20 -15.47 -13.00
CA SER A 447 25.87 -15.96 -12.60
C SER A 447 24.84 -16.02 -13.75
N ALA A 448 25.28 -16.34 -14.97
CA ALA A 448 24.39 -16.65 -16.08
C ALA A 448 24.71 -18.06 -16.60
N GLY A 449 24.03 -19.07 -16.04
CA GLY A 449 24.24 -20.46 -16.45
C GLY A 449 23.59 -21.49 -15.53
N ALA A 450 22.30 -21.35 -15.20
CA ALA A 450 21.51 -22.52 -14.81
C ALA A 450 20.94 -23.14 -16.09
N SER A 451 21.70 -24.06 -16.69
CA SER A 451 21.18 -24.96 -17.74
C SER A 451 20.23 -25.99 -17.12
N PRO A 452 19.21 -26.44 -17.86
CA PRO A 452 18.23 -27.41 -17.38
C PRO A 452 18.89 -28.78 -17.22
N VAL A 453 18.59 -29.47 -16.12
CA VAL A 453 18.95 -30.88 -15.96
C VAL A 453 18.01 -31.70 -16.85
N ASP A 454 18.52 -32.13 -18.00
CA ASP A 454 17.91 -33.18 -18.81
C ASP A 454 18.04 -34.51 -18.06
N GLY A 455 16.91 -35.22 -17.97
CA GLY A 455 16.89 -36.63 -17.59
C GLY A 455 17.34 -37.49 -18.76
N THR A 456 18.25 -38.44 -18.53
CA THR A 456 18.22 -39.83 -19.02
C THR A 456 19.51 -40.57 -18.65
N GLY A 457 19.35 -41.81 -18.19
CA GLY A 457 20.41 -42.81 -17.94
C GLY A 457 20.95 -42.78 -16.51
N GLY A 458 21.03 -43.86 -15.74
CA GLY A 458 20.93 -45.29 -15.98
C GLY A 458 21.63 -45.96 -14.77
N LEU A 459 21.02 -47.02 -14.24
CA LEU A 459 21.44 -47.76 -13.04
C LEU A 459 22.89 -48.27 -13.11
N THR A 460 23.61 -48.23 -11.97
CA THR A 460 24.40 -49.35 -11.37
C THR A 460 24.83 -48.97 -9.95
N GLY A 461 24.69 -49.90 -9.01
CA GLY A 461 24.84 -49.68 -7.57
C GLY A 461 26.27 -49.76 -7.01
N GLY A 462 26.38 -49.49 -5.70
CA GLY A 462 27.60 -49.67 -4.91
C GLY A 462 27.56 -48.95 -3.56
N SER A 463 27.16 -49.69 -2.51
CA SER A 463 27.54 -49.60 -1.08
C SER A 463 28.07 -48.29 -0.48
N GLY A 464 27.44 -47.85 0.62
CA GLY A 464 28.00 -46.85 1.54
C GLY A 464 27.08 -46.42 2.68
N GLN A 465 26.50 -47.38 3.41
CA GLN A 465 26.06 -47.11 4.79
C GLN A 465 27.33 -46.91 5.61
N ASP A 466 27.65 -45.67 5.99
CA ASP A 466 28.52 -45.29 7.13
C ASP A 466 28.89 -43.79 7.00
N ALA A 467 27.95 -42.87 7.28
CA ALA A 467 28.30 -41.44 7.51
C ALA A 467 27.10 -40.62 8.05
N VAL A 468 26.26 -41.13 8.93
CA VAL A 468 25.25 -40.29 9.63
C VAL A 468 25.10 -40.72 11.08
N GLU A 469 26.22 -40.80 11.82
CA GLU A 469 26.17 -40.98 13.27
C GLU A 469 27.47 -40.51 13.94
N LYS A 470 27.86 -39.25 13.71
CA LYS A 470 28.91 -38.58 14.50
C LYS A 470 28.93 -37.09 14.22
N SER A 471 28.05 -36.33 14.87
CA SER A 471 28.33 -34.90 15.19
C SER A 471 27.32 -34.26 16.14
N ARG A 472 26.64 -35.06 16.98
CA ARG A 472 25.68 -34.54 17.98
C ARG A 472 26.09 -34.93 19.39
N GLU A 473 27.35 -34.70 19.72
CA GLU A 473 27.88 -34.69 21.08
C GLU A 473 29.18 -33.90 21.03
N GLU A 474 29.10 -32.60 21.35
CA GLU A 474 30.17 -31.74 21.89
C GLU A 474 29.73 -30.27 21.80
N ALA A 475 29.04 -29.80 22.84
CA ALA A 475 29.22 -28.48 23.43
C ALA A 475 28.33 -28.40 24.67
N VAL A 476 28.97 -28.71 25.80
CA VAL A 476 28.58 -28.35 27.17
C VAL A 476 28.55 -26.84 27.32
#